data_AF-A0A7Y1Y162-F1
#
_entry.id   AF-A0A7Y1Y162-F1
#
_cell.length_a   1.000
_cell.length_b   1.000
_cell.length_c   1.000
_cell.angle_alpha   90.00
_cell.angle_beta   90.00
_cell.angle_gamma   90.00
#
_symmetry.space_group_name_H-M   'P 1'
#
loop_
_entity.id
_entity.type
_entity.pdbx_description
1 polymer ?
#
loop_
_entity_poly.entity_id
_entity_poly.type
_entity_poly.pdbx_seq_one_letter_code
_entity_poly.pdbx_strand_id
1 'polypeptide(L)'
;MKDENYKKEMQELENKAPTLFGIPKKNNFTAPEGYFDRLPSEISEKISAEPPVGFMEQIKEWLIKPQMALASLALLIGISAILYLNDANKLSQMAAVSDTELEELTLLAEAYSEEDLMIESLLAFNDEEISLGEDIFTDEDIENYLADTEHYLNDYLKEL
;
A
#
# COMPACT_ATOMS: atom_id res chain seq x y z
N MET A 1 7.72 -7.78 48.93
CA MET A 1 6.51 -7.75 48.09
C MET A 1 6.81 -7.46 46.62
N LYS A 2 7.56 -6.40 46.23
CA LYS A 2 7.92 -6.15 44.82
C LYS A 2 8.81 -7.24 44.18
N ASP A 3 9.71 -7.84 44.96
CA ASP A 3 10.69 -8.80 44.43
C ASP A 3 10.10 -10.19 44.14
N GLU A 4 8.99 -10.56 44.78
CA GLU A 4 8.33 -11.85 44.54
C GLU A 4 7.49 -11.80 43.26
N ASN A 5 6.80 -10.69 43.01
CA ASN A 5 5.99 -10.53 41.80
C ASN A 5 6.88 -10.50 40.54
N TYR A 6 7.99 -9.77 40.59
CA TYR A 6 8.95 -9.71 39.49
C TYR A 6 9.54 -11.09 39.15
N LYS A 7 9.85 -11.91 40.17
CA LYS A 7 10.35 -13.27 39.95
C LYS A 7 9.30 -14.15 39.28
N LYS A 8 8.04 -14.04 39.70
CA LYS A 8 6.93 -14.78 39.11
C LYS A 8 6.71 -14.39 37.64
N GLU A 9 6.72 -13.09 37.34
CA GLU A 9 6.60 -12.57 35.97
C GLU A 9 7.74 -13.07 35.06
N MET A 10 8.98 -13.06 35.55
CA MET A 10 10.12 -13.57 34.78
C MET A 10 10.05 -15.09 34.53
N GLN A 11 9.58 -15.87 35.52
CA GLN A 11 9.35 -17.31 35.36
C GLN A 11 8.21 -17.63 34.37
N GLU A 12 7.12 -16.86 34.42
CA GLU A 12 6.02 -17.01 33.45
C GLU A 12 6.47 -16.67 32.03
N LEU A 13 7.30 -15.63 31.86
CA LEU A 13 7.90 -15.26 30.57
C LEU A 13 8.88 -16.32 30.06
N GLU A 14 9.72 -16.89 30.91
CA GLU A 14 10.63 -17.98 30.56
C GLU A 14 9.87 -19.23 30.08
N ASN A 15 8.75 -19.56 30.73
CA ASN A 15 7.92 -20.72 30.37
C ASN A 15 7.09 -20.50 29.09
N LYS A 16 6.49 -19.31 28.92
CA LYS A 16 5.59 -19.03 27.78
C LYS A 16 6.34 -18.58 26.52
N ALA A 17 7.48 -17.92 26.66
CA ALA A 17 8.22 -17.34 25.55
C ALA A 17 9.75 -17.44 25.76
N PRO A 18 10.33 -18.65 25.75
CA PRO A 18 11.75 -18.87 26.03
C PRO A 18 12.68 -18.14 25.05
N THR A 19 12.24 -17.98 23.80
CA THR A 19 12.96 -17.24 22.76
C THR A 19 13.04 -15.74 23.07
N LEU A 20 11.94 -15.12 23.50
CA LEU A 20 11.90 -13.70 23.89
C LEU A 20 12.65 -13.45 25.20
N PHE A 21 12.55 -14.36 26.17
CA PHE A 21 13.27 -14.27 27.44
C PHE A 21 14.80 -14.27 27.24
N GLY A 22 15.29 -15.03 26.25
CA GLY A 22 16.71 -15.09 25.90
C GLY A 22 17.26 -13.85 25.17
N ILE A 23 16.42 -12.90 24.73
CA ILE A 23 16.89 -11.71 24.03
C ILE A 23 17.57 -10.76 25.05
N PRO A 24 18.81 -10.33 24.79
CA PRO A 24 19.49 -9.39 25.68
C PRO A 24 18.71 -8.07 25.75
N LYS A 25 18.40 -7.61 26.97
CA LYS A 25 17.75 -6.31 27.24
C LYS A 25 18.71 -5.14 27.00
N LYS A 26 19.23 -5.03 25.78
CA LYS A 26 20.10 -3.94 25.34
C LYS A 26 19.29 -2.97 24.50
N ASN A 27 19.25 -1.71 24.91
CA ASN A 27 18.70 -0.66 24.06
C ASN A 27 19.68 -0.36 22.91
N ASN A 28 19.32 -0.78 21.69
CA ASN A 28 20.10 -0.50 20.49
C ASN A 28 19.62 0.76 19.75
N PHE A 29 18.60 1.44 20.27
CA PHE A 29 18.07 2.66 19.69
C PHE A 29 18.72 3.85 20.38
N THR A 30 19.43 4.67 19.60
CA THR A 30 19.96 5.94 20.06
C THR A 30 19.79 6.94 18.94
N ALA A 31 19.22 8.09 19.28
CA ALA A 31 19.16 9.21 18.34
C ALA A 31 20.57 9.78 18.16
N PRO A 32 20.94 10.19 16.93
CA PRO A 32 22.17 10.94 16.72
C PRO A 32 22.21 12.21 17.57
N GLU A 33 23.42 12.63 17.94
CA GLU A 33 23.63 13.89 18.63
C GLU A 33 23.03 15.05 17.81
N GLY A 34 22.30 15.94 18.48
CA GLY A 34 21.66 17.09 17.86
C GLY A 34 20.43 16.81 16.98
N TYR A 35 19.93 15.56 16.93
CA TYR A 35 18.75 15.22 16.12
C TYR A 35 17.53 16.10 16.46
N PHE A 36 17.22 16.24 17.74
CA PHE A 36 16.07 17.03 18.20
C PHE A 36 16.32 18.55 18.18
N ASP A 37 17.58 18.99 18.07
CA ASP A 37 17.92 20.41 17.99
C ASP A 37 17.58 20.97 16.60
N ARG A 38 17.82 20.19 15.54
CA ARG A 38 17.52 20.59 14.15
C ARG A 38 16.07 20.27 13.71
N LEU A 39 15.41 19.32 14.38
CA LEU A 39 14.09 18.84 14.00
C LEU A 39 13.02 19.95 13.89
N PRO A 40 12.91 20.93 14.83
CA PRO A 40 11.92 22.01 14.72
C PRO A 40 12.14 22.87 13.47
N SER A 41 13.40 23.17 13.15
CA SER A 41 13.76 23.94 11.95
C SER A 41 13.43 23.18 10.67
N GLU A 42 13.77 21.89 10.60
CA GLU A 42 13.44 21.04 9.44
C GLU A 42 11.93 20.92 9.21
N ILE A 43 11.13 20.79 10.28
CA ILE A 43 9.67 20.75 10.18
C ILE A 43 9.14 22.10 9.70
N SER A 44 9.63 23.21 10.28
CA SER A 44 9.21 24.56 9.89
C SER A 44 9.51 24.84 8.40
N GLU A 45 10.68 24.43 7.92
CA GLU A 45 11.07 24.60 6.52
C GLU A 45 10.14 23.82 5.59
N LYS A 46 9.78 22.59 5.95
CA LYS A 46 8.87 21.74 5.15
C LYS A 46 7.44 22.27 5.11
N ILE A 47 6.94 22.89 6.17
CA ILE A 47 5.59 23.46 6.20
C ILE A 47 5.51 24.85 5.57
N SER A 48 6.62 25.60 5.56
CA SER A 48 6.69 26.94 4.96
C SER A 48 7.10 26.95 3.50
N ALA A 49 7.61 25.84 2.97
CA ALA A 49 7.85 25.70 1.54
C ALA A 49 6.53 25.75 0.78
N GLU A 50 6.30 26.86 0.05
CA GLU A 50 5.19 26.95 -0.90
C GLU A 50 5.33 25.81 -1.92
N PRO A 51 4.23 25.13 -2.30
CA PRO A 51 4.31 24.12 -3.34
C PRO A 51 4.92 24.77 -4.58
N PRO A 52 5.85 24.09 -5.29
CA PRO A 52 6.45 24.65 -6.48
C PRO A 52 5.31 25.09 -7.40
N VAL A 53 5.30 26.37 -7.78
CA VAL A 53 4.30 26.91 -8.72
C VAL A 53 4.25 25.96 -9.91
N GLY A 54 3.11 25.29 -10.07
CA GLY A 54 2.98 24.23 -11.04
C GLY A 54 3.30 24.79 -12.43
N PHE A 55 3.82 23.95 -13.33
CA PHE A 55 4.07 24.31 -14.73
C PHE A 55 2.87 25.07 -15.35
N MET A 56 1.66 24.72 -14.93
CA MET A 56 0.41 25.35 -15.33
C MET A 56 0.27 26.83 -14.93
N GLU A 57 0.74 27.23 -13.74
CA GLU A 57 0.74 28.65 -13.34
C GLU A 57 1.75 29.46 -14.14
N GLN A 58 2.92 28.88 -14.42
CA GLN A 58 3.99 29.53 -15.17
C GLN A 58 3.61 29.79 -16.65
N ILE A 59 2.88 28.87 -17.28
CA ILE A 59 2.46 29.03 -18.69
C ILE A 59 1.19 29.88 -18.84
N LYS A 60 0.35 30.00 -17.80
CA LYS A 60 -0.92 30.74 -17.86
C LYS A 60 -0.72 32.21 -18.22
N GLU A 61 0.31 32.85 -17.67
CA GLU A 61 0.65 34.25 -17.98
C GLU A 61 1.18 34.45 -19.41
N TRP A 62 1.82 33.43 -19.98
CA TRP A 62 2.33 33.46 -21.34
C TRP A 62 1.24 33.18 -22.39
N LEU A 63 0.30 32.29 -22.07
CA LEU A 63 -0.69 31.78 -23.03
C LEU A 63 -1.90 32.72 -23.25
N ILE A 64 -2.21 33.62 -22.30
CA ILE A 64 -3.38 34.52 -22.37
C ILE A 64 -3.09 35.80 -23.20
N LYS A 65 -1.86 36.01 -23.67
CA LYS A 65 -1.52 37.20 -24.48
C LYS A 65 -2.23 37.14 -25.85
N PRO A 66 -2.81 38.26 -26.34
CA PRO A 66 -3.68 38.26 -27.54
C PRO A 66 -2.96 37.83 -28.84
N GLN A 67 -1.63 37.90 -28.87
CA GLN A 67 -0.81 37.47 -30.01
C GLN A 67 -0.74 35.93 -30.15
N MET A 68 -1.06 35.16 -29.10
CA MET A 68 -0.95 33.69 -29.08
C MET A 68 -2.19 32.97 -29.62
N ALA A 69 -3.33 33.65 -29.75
CA ALA A 69 -4.58 33.08 -30.26
C ALA A 69 -4.49 32.60 -31.73
N LEU A 70 -3.56 33.15 -32.51
CA LEU A 70 -3.32 32.72 -33.89
C LEU A 70 -2.41 31.49 -33.97
N ALA A 71 -1.43 31.39 -33.07
CA ALA A 71 -0.50 30.26 -33.01
C ALA A 71 -1.20 28.98 -32.50
N SER A 72 -2.18 29.10 -31.60
CA SER A 72 -2.97 27.95 -31.13
C SER A 72 -3.79 27.29 -32.25
N LEU A 73 -4.32 28.07 -33.20
CA LEU A 73 -4.99 27.53 -34.39
C LEU A 73 -4.02 26.72 -35.27
N ALA A 74 -2.82 27.25 -35.53
CA ALA A 74 -1.81 26.53 -36.29
C ALA A 74 -1.34 25.25 -35.58
N LEU A 75 -1.22 25.27 -34.25
CA LEU A 75 -0.85 24.13 -33.43
C LEU A 75 -1.94 23.04 -33.46
N LEU A 76 -3.22 23.41 -33.35
CA LEU A 76 -4.33 22.46 -33.45
C LEU A 76 -4.40 21.80 -34.83
N ILE A 77 -4.21 22.57 -35.90
CA ILE A 77 -4.14 22.04 -37.28
C ILE A 77 -2.94 21.10 -37.44
N GLY A 78 -1.78 21.47 -36.88
CA GLY A 78 -0.58 20.65 -36.92
C GLY A 78 -0.72 19.33 -36.16
N ILE A 79 -1.26 19.36 -34.94
CA ILE A 79 -1.54 18.14 -34.15
C ILE A 79 -2.55 17.25 -34.87
N SER A 80 -3.63 17.84 -35.40
CA SER A 80 -4.64 17.11 -36.18
C SER A 80 -4.04 16.40 -37.40
N ALA A 81 -3.18 17.09 -38.16
CA ALA A 81 -2.46 16.49 -39.29
C ALA A 81 -1.51 15.36 -38.85
N ILE A 82 -0.78 15.52 -37.75
CA ILE A 82 0.12 14.48 -37.22
C ILE A 82 -0.68 13.23 -36.79
N LEU A 83 -1.82 13.41 -36.13
CA LEU A 83 -2.69 12.29 -35.74
C LEU A 83 -3.24 11.55 -36.96
N TYR A 84 -3.71 12.27 -37.97
CA TYR A 84 -4.24 11.68 -39.21
C TYR A 84 -3.18 10.88 -39.98
N LEU A 85 -1.94 11.37 -40.02
CA LEU A 85 -0.82 10.66 -40.65
C LEU A 85 -0.40 9.42 -39.83
N ASN A 86 -0.54 9.47 -38.49
CA ASN A 86 -0.23 8.33 -37.63
C ASN A 86 -1.30 7.22 -37.72
N ASP A 87 -2.58 7.58 -37.85
CA ASP A 87 -3.67 6.61 -38.07
C ASP A 87 -3.55 5.90 -39.43
N ALA A 88 -3.13 6.63 -40.47
CA ALA A 88 -2.82 6.03 -41.77
C ALA A 88 -1.71 4.96 -41.67
N ASN A 89 -0.73 5.18 -40.79
CA ASN A 89 0.35 4.23 -40.54
C ASN A 89 -0.11 3.03 -39.69
N LYS A 90 -1.07 3.24 -38.77
CA LYS A 90 -1.69 2.19 -37.95
C LYS A 90 -2.59 1.25 -38.76
N LEU A 91 -3.37 1.79 -39.71
CA LEU A 91 -4.18 1.00 -40.65
C LEU A 91 -3.31 0.05 -41.50
N SER A 92 -2.09 0.47 -41.85
CA SER A 92 -1.14 -0.34 -42.62
C SER A 92 -0.48 -1.46 -41.81
N GLN A 93 -0.45 -1.34 -40.47
CA GLN A 93 0.10 -2.36 -39.55
C GLN A 93 -0.98 -3.30 -39.01
N MET A 94 -2.25 -2.88 -38.92
CA MET A 94 -3.37 -3.75 -38.52
C MET A 94 -3.74 -4.78 -39.57
N ALA A 95 -3.51 -4.49 -40.86
CA ALA A 95 -3.70 -5.45 -41.96
C ALA A 95 -2.58 -6.51 -42.04
N ALA A 96 -1.52 -6.37 -41.23
CA ALA A 96 -0.34 -7.22 -41.25
C ALA A 96 -0.27 -8.23 -40.08
N VAL A 97 -1.25 -8.23 -39.17
CA VAL A 97 -1.41 -9.32 -38.20
C VAL A 97 -2.02 -10.49 -38.93
N SER A 98 -1.29 -11.60 -39.04
CA SER A 98 -1.76 -12.80 -39.70
C SER A 98 -2.87 -13.43 -38.86
N ASP A 99 -4.00 -13.79 -39.46
CA ASP A 99 -5.12 -14.46 -38.76
C ASP A 99 -4.66 -15.70 -37.96
N THR A 100 -3.54 -16.31 -38.38
CA THR A 100 -2.89 -17.44 -37.70
C THR A 100 -2.32 -17.11 -36.32
N GLU A 101 -1.82 -15.88 -36.10
CA GLU A 101 -1.26 -15.47 -34.80
C GLU A 101 -2.37 -15.21 -33.77
N LEU A 102 -3.56 -14.79 -34.24
CA LEU A 102 -4.72 -14.59 -33.38
C LEU A 102 -5.30 -15.91 -32.88
N GLU A 103 -5.27 -16.96 -33.70
CA GLU A 103 -5.71 -18.30 -33.30
C GLU A 103 -4.79 -18.89 -32.22
N GLU A 104 -3.47 -18.71 -32.35
CA GLU A 104 -2.50 -19.14 -31.33
C GLU A 104 -2.69 -18.42 -29.99
N LEU A 105 -2.91 -17.11 -30.01
CA LEU A 105 -3.15 -16.33 -28.79
C LEU A 105 -4.48 -16.66 -28.12
N THR A 106 -5.50 -17.00 -28.91
CA THR A 106 -6.82 -17.42 -28.39
C THR A 106 -6.72 -18.78 -27.71
N LEU A 107 -6.02 -19.74 -28.32
CA LEU A 107 -5.77 -21.05 -27.72
C LEU A 107 -4.94 -20.95 -26.42
N LEU A 108 -3.97 -20.04 -26.36
CA LEU A 108 -3.23 -19.77 -25.14
C LEU A 108 -4.15 -19.17 -24.06
N ALA A 109 -4.96 -18.17 -24.38
CA ALA A 109 -5.86 -17.53 -23.42
C ALA A 109 -6.91 -18.51 -22.85
N GLU A 110 -7.45 -19.39 -23.68
CA GLU A 110 -8.39 -20.44 -23.25
C GLU A 110 -7.70 -21.50 -22.36
N ALA A 111 -6.44 -21.85 -22.63
CA ALA A 111 -5.68 -22.82 -21.84
C ALA A 111 -5.27 -22.30 -20.44
N TYR A 112 -5.21 -20.98 -20.25
CA TYR A 112 -4.84 -20.33 -18.99
C TYR A 112 -6.02 -19.59 -18.33
N SER A 113 -7.26 -19.98 -18.62
CA SER A 113 -8.46 -19.43 -17.99
C SER A 113 -8.28 -19.26 -16.47
N GLU A 114 -8.32 -18.01 -16.00
CA GLU A 114 -8.01 -17.65 -14.60
C GLU A 114 -8.92 -18.36 -13.58
N GLU A 115 -10.12 -18.77 -14.00
CA GLU A 115 -11.11 -19.44 -13.15
C GLU A 115 -10.65 -20.84 -12.70
N ASP A 116 -10.01 -21.62 -13.60
CA ASP A 116 -9.53 -22.98 -13.28
C ASP A 116 -8.26 -22.93 -12.40
N LEU A 117 -7.36 -21.97 -12.64
CA LEU A 117 -6.15 -21.77 -11.83
C LEU A 117 -6.49 -21.36 -10.39
N MET A 118 -7.57 -20.59 -10.19
CA MET A 118 -7.99 -20.18 -8.87
C MET A 118 -8.51 -21.36 -8.04
N ILE A 119 -9.27 -22.27 -8.67
CA ILE A 119 -9.78 -23.49 -8.03
C ILE A 119 -8.65 -24.46 -7.69
N GLU A 120 -7.68 -24.65 -8.59
CA GLU A 120 -6.52 -25.50 -8.32
C GLU A 120 -5.65 -24.95 -7.18
N SER A 121 -5.47 -23.62 -7.12
CA SER A 121 -4.79 -22.98 -5.98
C SER A 121 -5.53 -23.22 -4.67
N LEU A 122 -6.86 -23.06 -4.64
CA LEU A 122 -7.69 -23.27 -3.45
C LEU A 122 -7.67 -24.73 -2.99
N LEU A 123 -7.70 -25.70 -3.92
CA LEU A 123 -7.60 -27.12 -3.60
C LEU A 123 -6.21 -27.50 -3.09
N ALA A 124 -5.14 -26.92 -3.66
CA ALA A 124 -3.77 -27.12 -3.18
C ALA A 124 -3.53 -26.53 -1.77
N PHE A 125 -4.20 -25.43 -1.41
CA PHE A 125 -4.19 -24.89 -0.04
C PHE A 125 -5.00 -25.74 0.95
N ASN A 126 -6.02 -26.47 0.47
CA ASN A 126 -6.92 -27.24 1.32
C ASN A 126 -6.40 -28.65 1.66
N ASP A 127 -5.44 -29.17 0.90
CA ASP A 127 -4.80 -30.47 1.13
C ASP A 127 -3.63 -30.40 2.15
N GLU A 128 -3.15 -29.21 2.47
CA GLU A 128 -2.26 -29.00 3.61
C GLU A 128 -3.15 -28.77 4.83
N GLU A 129 -3.38 -29.84 5.61
CA GLU A 129 -4.09 -29.78 6.89
C GLU A 129 -3.36 -28.81 7.82
N ILE A 130 -3.72 -27.53 7.78
CA ILE A 130 -3.34 -26.57 8.80
C ILE A 130 -4.09 -27.01 10.06
N SER A 131 -3.42 -27.84 10.86
CA SER A 131 -3.80 -28.12 12.24
C SER A 131 -3.61 -26.84 13.06
N LEU A 132 -4.53 -25.89 12.91
CA LEU A 132 -4.82 -24.92 13.95
C LEU A 132 -5.50 -25.72 15.04
N GLY A 133 -4.77 -25.97 16.13
CA GLY A 133 -5.34 -26.61 17.31
C GLY A 133 -6.66 -25.95 17.66
N GLU A 134 -7.72 -26.75 17.67
CA GLU A 134 -9.10 -26.37 18.01
C GLU A 134 -9.20 -25.70 19.39
N ASP A 135 -8.15 -25.78 20.21
CA ASP A 135 -8.05 -25.23 21.57
C ASP A 135 -7.48 -23.80 21.67
N ILE A 136 -7.13 -23.10 20.58
CA ILE A 136 -6.48 -21.77 20.69
C ILE A 136 -7.50 -20.65 20.98
N PHE A 137 -8.78 -20.86 20.66
CA PHE A 137 -9.86 -19.90 20.94
C PHE A 137 -11.08 -20.65 21.47
N THR A 138 -11.27 -20.63 22.78
CA THR A 138 -12.51 -21.11 23.39
C THR A 138 -13.57 -20.01 23.37
N ASP A 139 -14.85 -20.38 23.41
CA ASP A 139 -15.94 -19.41 23.54
C ASP A 139 -15.77 -18.51 24.79
N GLU A 140 -15.12 -19.04 25.85
CA GLU A 140 -14.77 -18.30 27.07
C GLU A 140 -13.74 -17.19 26.80
N ASP A 141 -12.77 -17.41 25.91
CA ASP A 141 -11.79 -16.39 25.52
C ASP A 141 -12.45 -15.23 24.77
N ILE A 142 -13.46 -15.55 23.95
CA ILE A 142 -14.24 -14.56 23.20
C ILE A 142 -15.11 -13.74 24.17
N GLU A 143 -15.77 -14.39 25.12
CA GLU A 143 -16.58 -13.71 26.14
C GLU A 143 -15.73 -12.77 27.01
N ASN A 144 -14.55 -13.22 27.44
CA ASN A 144 -13.62 -12.41 28.23
C ASN A 144 -13.11 -11.18 27.44
N TYR A 145 -12.79 -11.34 26.17
CA TYR A 145 -12.38 -10.23 25.30
C TYR A 145 -13.49 -9.19 25.13
N LEU A 146 -14.74 -9.62 24.97
CA LEU A 146 -15.90 -8.73 24.86
C LEU A 146 -16.18 -8.00 26.18
N ALA A 147 -16.08 -8.70 27.32
CA ALA A 147 -16.30 -8.12 28.64
C ALA A 147 -15.24 -7.05 28.99
N ASP A 148 -13.96 -7.32 28.68
CA ASP A 148 -12.89 -6.35 28.86
C ASP A 148 -13.13 -5.09 28.00
N THR A 149 -13.56 -5.28 26.75
CA THR A 149 -13.85 -4.17 25.84
C THR A 149 -15.00 -3.30 26.35
N GLU A 150 -16.05 -3.89 26.92
CA GLU A 150 -17.16 -3.14 27.54
C GLU A 150 -16.73 -2.38 28.80
N HIS A 151 -15.79 -2.90 29.59
CA HIS A 151 -15.27 -2.21 30.75
C HIS A 151 -14.57 -0.89 30.38
N TYR A 152 -13.74 -0.90 29.33
CA TYR A 152 -13.06 0.31 28.85
C TYR A 152 -14.03 1.37 28.31
N LEU A 153 -15.13 0.94 27.66
CA LEU A 153 -16.16 1.84 27.13
C LEU A 153 -16.96 2.51 28.26
N ASN A 154 -17.30 1.76 29.31
CA ASN A 154 -18.07 2.30 30.43
C ASN A 154 -17.28 3.28 31.31
N ASP A 155 -15.97 3.10 31.45
CA ASP A 155 -15.13 4.05 32.19
C ASP A 155 -15.01 5.38 31.44
N TYR A 156 -14.91 5.35 30.11
CA TYR A 156 -14.91 6.56 29.27
C TYR A 156 -16.23 7.35 29.31
N LEU A 157 -17.37 6.65 29.46
CA LEU A 157 -18.69 7.28 29.52
C LEU A 157 -19.03 7.86 30.91
N LYS A 158 -18.29 7.47 31.96
CA LYS A 158 -18.47 7.99 33.33
C LYS A 158 -17.70 9.29 33.60
N GLU A 159 -16.70 9.61 32.78
CA GLU A 159 -15.91 10.84 32.89
C GLU A 159 -16.48 12.03 32.06
N LEU A 160 -17.63 11.82 31.39
CA LEU A 160 -18.44 12.85 30.72
C LEU A 160 -19.64 13.26 31.59
#